data_AF-A0A075JR77-F1
#
_entry.id   AF-A0A075JR77-F1
#
_cell.length_a   1.000
_cell.length_b   1.000
_cell.length_c   1.000
_cell.angle_alpha   90.00
_cell.angle_beta   90.00
_cell.angle_gamma   90.00
#
_symmetry.space_group_name_H-M   'P 1'
#
loop_
_entity.id
_entity.type
_entity.pdbx_description
1 polymer ?
#
loop_
_entity_poly.entity_id
_entity_poly.type
_entity_poly.pdbx_seq_one_letter_code
_entity_poly.pdbx_strand_id
1 'polypeptide(L)' 'MQLLTDKQLVDAYKKASELHLDKDFLYLLEREITRRQFNLMWNYKDSRMDSATNK' A
#
# COMPACT_ATOMS: atom_id res chain seq x y z
N MET A 1 -7.88 8.82 -9.40
CA MET A 1 -8.57 8.47 -8.14
C MET A 1 -8.83 9.70 -7.25
N GLN A 2 -9.15 10.85 -7.85
CA GLN A 2 -9.17 12.17 -7.17
C GLN A 2 -10.23 12.30 -6.06
N LEU A 3 -11.25 11.45 -6.07
CA LEU A 3 -12.33 11.45 -5.08
C LEU A 3 -12.00 10.67 -3.80
N LEU A 4 -10.97 9.82 -3.83
CA LEU A 4 -10.54 9.09 -2.62
C LEU A 4 -9.79 10.04 -1.70
N THR A 5 -10.13 10.01 -0.41
CA THR A 5 -9.24 10.57 0.62
C THR A 5 -7.94 9.78 0.69
N ASP A 6 -6.93 10.39 1.28
CA ASP A 6 -5.57 9.85 1.43
C ASP A 6 -5.59 8.48 2.11
N LYS A 7 -6.36 8.39 3.20
CA LYS A 7 -6.59 7.14 3.94
C LYS A 7 -7.24 6.07 3.06
N GLN A 8 -8.29 6.41 2.33
CA GLN A 8 -8.99 5.46 1.45
C GLN A 8 -8.07 4.97 0.32
N LEU A 9 -7.19 5.82 -0.20
CA LEU A 9 -6.25 5.47 -1.25
C LEU A 9 -5.19 4.46 -0.74
N VAL A 10 -4.64 4.69 0.45
CA VAL A 10 -3.70 3.77 1.11
C VAL A 10 -4.37 2.45 1.48
N ASP A 11 -5.57 2.49 2.04
CA ASP A 11 -6.32 1.28 2.39
C ASP A 11 -6.68 0.46 1.13
N ALA A 12 -7.00 1.12 0.02
CA ALA A 12 -7.24 0.46 -1.25
C ALA A 12 -5.97 -0.22 -1.79
N TYR A 13 -4.81 0.43 -1.72
CA TYR A 13 -3.52 -0.18 -2.11
C TYR A 13 -3.17 -1.42 -1.30
N LYS A 14 -3.34 -1.36 0.03
CA LYS A 14 -3.10 -2.50 0.92
C LYS A 14 -4.00 -3.68 0.59
N LYS A 15 -5.32 -3.44 0.52
CA LYS A 15 -6.29 -4.50 0.19
C LYS A 15 -6.07 -5.08 -1.19
N ALA A 16 -5.77 -4.24 -2.18
CA ALA A 16 -5.47 -4.70 -3.54
C ALA A 16 -4.21 -5.58 -3.57
N SER A 17 -3.19 -5.23 -2.80
CA SER A 17 -1.96 -6.03 -2.66
C SER A 17 -2.22 -7.36 -1.96
N GLU A 18 -2.99 -7.37 -0.87
CA GLU A 18 -3.38 -8.57 -0.11
C GLU A 18 -4.23 -9.54 -0.94
N LEU A 19 -5.08 -9.00 -1.83
CA LEU A 19 -5.92 -9.80 -2.74
C LEU A 19 -5.19 -10.22 -4.02
N HIS A 20 -3.90 -9.87 -4.16
CA HIS A 20 -3.11 -10.12 -5.37
C HIS A 20 -3.82 -9.65 -6.64
N LEU A 21 -4.42 -8.45 -6.59
CA LEU A 21 -5.05 -7.85 -7.76
C LEU A 21 -4.02 -7.54 -8.85
N ASP A 22 -4.55 -7.23 -10.02
CA ASP A 22 -3.77 -6.94 -11.20
C ASP A 22 -2.68 -5.87 -10.96
N LYS A 23 -1.50 -6.11 -11.55
CA LYS A 23 -0.33 -5.27 -11.33
C LYS A 23 -0.50 -3.86 -11.89
N ASP A 24 -1.24 -3.69 -13.00
CA ASP A 24 -1.52 -2.38 -13.56
C ASP A 24 -2.46 -1.60 -12.64
N PHE A 25 -3.41 -2.29 -11.99
CA PHE A 25 -4.26 -1.68 -10.97
C PHE A 25 -3.46 -1.21 -9.75
N LEU A 26 -2.53 -2.02 -9.26
CA LEU A 26 -1.62 -1.63 -8.18
C LEU A 26 -0.74 -0.44 -8.56
N TYR A 27 -0.22 -0.43 -9.78
CA TYR A 27 0.57 0.68 -10.30
C TYR A 27 -0.21 2.00 -10.36
N LEU A 28 -1.50 1.96 -10.72
CA LEU A 28 -2.35 3.15 -10.73
C LEU A 28 -2.55 3.73 -9.32
N LEU A 29 -2.66 2.87 -8.31
CA LEU A 29 -2.77 3.29 -6.89
C LEU A 29 -1.46 3.89 -6.41
N GLU A 30 -0.34 3.21 -6.65
CA GLU A 30 1.00 3.67 -6.27
C GLU A 30 1.35 5.01 -6.92
N ARG A 31 1.05 5.17 -8.21
CA ARG A 31 1.27 6.42 -8.94
C ARG A 31 0.46 7.57 -8.35
N GLU A 32 -0.79 7.35 -7.96
CA GLU A 32 -1.62 8.39 -7.35
C GLU A 32 -1.14 8.73 -5.92
N ILE A 33 -0.72 7.74 -5.12
CA ILE A 33 -0.14 7.95 -3.79
C ILE A 33 1.13 8.82 -3.91
N THR A 34 2.00 8.47 -4.86
CA THR A 34 3.24 9.19 -5.14
C THR A 34 2.96 10.62 -5.62
N ARG A 35 1.99 10.79 -6.54
CA ARG A 35 1.58 12.10 -7.06
C ARG A 35 1.11 13.04 -5.95
N ARG A 36 0.39 12.53 -4.96
CA ARG A 36 -0.14 13.32 -3.85
C ARG A 36 0.89 13.64 -2.78
N GLN A 37 2.10 13.10 -2.91
CA GLN A 37 3.20 13.35 -1.97
C GLN A 37 2.75 13.11 -0.53
N PHE A 38 1.96 12.05 -0.28
CA PHE A 38 1.75 11.65 1.10
C PHE A 38 3.10 11.27 1.66
N ASN A 39 3.66 12.19 2.45
CA ASN A 39 4.79 11.93 3.33
C ASN A 39 4.31 11.06 4.49
N LEU A 40 3.57 10.00 4.18
CA LEU A 40 3.23 8.94 5.10
C LEU A 40 4.43 8.04 5.08
N MET A 41 5.40 8.36 5.93
CA MET A 41 5.93 7.40 6.91
C MET A 41 5.66 5.94 6.48
N TRP A 42 6.35 5.49 5.43
CA TRP A 42 6.51 4.07 5.08
C TRP A 42 7.28 3.32 6.20
N ASN A 43 7.53 3.99 7.33
CA ASN A 43 8.09 3.47 8.57
C ASN A 43 7.09 2.71 9.45
N TYR A 44 5.87 2.42 9.00
CA TYR A 44 5.00 1.49 9.73
C TYR A 44 5.14 0.06 9.19
N LYS A 45 6.22 -0.58 9.61
CA LYS A 45 6.27 -2.01 9.89
C LYS A 45 6.17 -2.92 8.66
N ASP A 46 7.25 -2.89 7.89
CA ASP A 46 8.07 -4.10 7.68
C ASP A 46 8.57 -4.67 9.04
N SER A 47 7.63 -5.00 9.92
CA SER A 47 7.88 -5.62 11.24
C SER A 47 6.88 -6.75 11.47
N ARG A 48 6.40 -7.36 10.37
CA ARG A 48 5.76 -8.67 10.37
C ARG A 48 6.63 -9.71 9.65
N MET A 49 7.93 -9.44 9.56
CA MET A 49 8.96 -10.43 9.23
C MET A 49 9.50 -11.14 10.49
N ASP A 50 8.72 -11.20 11.57
CA ASP A 50 9.02 -12.08 12.71
C ASP A 50 8.10 -13.30 12.61
N SER A 51 8.57 -14.39 11.99
CA SER A 51 8.23 -15.81 12.29
C SER A 51 8.58 -16.76 11.13
N ALA A 52 9.86 -16.90 10.82
CA ALA A 52 10.42 -18.11 10.20
C ALA A 52 11.94 -18.08 10.43
N THR A 53 12.48 -18.63 11.51
CA THR A 53 12.75 -20.06 11.59
C THR A 53 12.97 -20.45 13.06
N ASN A 54 12.06 -21.30 13.54
CA ASN A 54 12.25 -22.12 14.73
C ASN A 54 13.18 -23.29 14.36
N LYS A 55 14.39 -23.34 14.94
CA LYS A 55 15.08 -24.50 15.55
C LYS A 55 16.59 -24.32 15.54
#